data_AF-F4MXH4-F1
#
_entry.id   AF-F4MXH4-F1
#
_cell.length_a   1.000
_cell.length_b   1.000
_cell.length_c   1.000
_cell.angle_alpha   90.00
_cell.angle_beta   90.00
_cell.angle_gamma   90.00
#
_symmetry.space_group_name_H-M   'P 1'
#
loop_
_entity.id
_entity.type
_entity.pdbx_description
1 polymer ?
#
loop_
_entity_poly.entity_id
_entity_poly.type
_entity_poly.pdbx_seq_one_letter_code
_entity_poly.pdbx_strand_id
1 'polypeptide(L)'
;MSGENEYQAASMGIGRDLMEFGAVSVDMTQSWATLPEQGTLSGGSYRVNYSKNFQETGSQVTFAGYRFSERNFMSMSEYLDARYRNNDVGGNKEMYTISFNQQFQDLGLSAYLNYSHQTYWDRSANDRYNLALSRYFDIGKVKMSV
;
A
#
# COMPACT_ATOMS: atom_id res chain seq x y z
N MET A 1 -4.38 29.74 18.51
CA MET A 1 -4.40 28.49 17.73
C MET A 1 -3.36 28.64 16.64
N SER A 2 -2.21 27.96 16.77
CA SER A 2 -1.23 27.78 15.68
C SER A 2 -0.98 26.28 15.55
N GLY A 3 -1.67 25.66 14.59
CA GLY A 3 -1.67 24.20 14.39
C GLY A 3 -0.49 23.67 13.58
N GLU A 4 0.46 24.52 13.16
CA GLU A 4 1.56 24.13 12.25
C GLU A 4 2.77 23.53 12.99
N ASN A 5 2.83 23.61 14.32
CA ASN A 5 3.98 23.15 15.11
C ASN A 5 3.75 21.83 15.85
N GLU A 6 2.56 21.23 15.75
CA GLU A 6 2.22 20.04 16.56
C GLU A 6 2.45 18.73 15.80
N TYR A 7 2.55 18.74 14.47
CA TYR A 7 2.97 17.59 13.68
C TYR A 7 3.90 18.03 12.55
N GLN A 8 5.05 17.38 12.44
CA GLN A 8 6.00 17.56 11.37
C GLN A 8 6.46 16.20 10.86
N ALA A 9 6.71 16.10 9.56
CA ALA A 9 7.32 14.91 8.98
C ALA A 9 8.25 15.29 7.84
N ALA A 10 9.34 14.55 7.71
CA ALA A 10 10.30 14.69 6.63
C ALA A 10 10.53 13.32 5.98
N SER A 11 10.54 13.30 4.65
CA SER A 11 10.73 12.07 3.87
C SER A 11 11.86 12.24 2.87
N MET A 12 12.59 11.17 2.65
CA MET A 12 13.56 11.05 1.56
C MET A 12 13.48 9.66 0.96
N GLY A 13 13.76 9.53 -0.33
CA GLY A 13 13.71 8.25 -1.01
C GLY A 13 14.46 8.27 -2.33
N ILE A 14 14.80 7.07 -2.78
CA ILE A 14 15.46 6.83 -4.06
C ILE A 14 14.70 5.73 -4.81
N GLY A 15 14.69 5.85 -6.14
CA GLY A 15 14.11 4.86 -7.03
C GLY A 15 15.01 4.60 -8.20
N ARG A 16 15.02 3.36 -8.69
CA ARG A 16 15.79 2.96 -9.86
C ARG A 16 14.94 2.11 -10.80
N ASP A 17 14.95 2.52 -12.06
CA ASP A 17 14.48 1.70 -13.16
C ASP A 17 15.53 0.60 -13.45
N LEU A 18 15.06 -0.65 -13.44
CA LEU A 18 15.85 -1.86 -13.70
C LEU A 18 15.53 -2.45 -15.08
N MET A 19 14.97 -1.65 -15.99
CA MET A 19 14.58 -2.02 -17.34
C MET A 19 13.61 -3.22 -17.35
N GLU A 20 13.98 -4.31 -18.00
CA GLU A 20 13.17 -5.53 -18.10
C GLU A 20 12.89 -6.20 -16.74
N PHE A 21 13.65 -5.85 -15.70
CA PHE A 21 13.44 -6.35 -14.34
C PHE A 21 12.44 -5.51 -13.54
N GLY A 22 11.90 -4.41 -14.08
CA GLY A 22 10.93 -3.55 -13.42
C GLY A 22 11.58 -2.34 -12.75
N ALA A 23 10.99 -1.86 -11.66
CA ALA A 23 11.51 -0.73 -10.89
C ALA A 23 11.49 -1.04 -9.39
N VAL A 24 12.49 -0.52 -8.68
CA VAL A 24 12.60 -0.63 -7.22
C VAL A 24 12.69 0.76 -6.61
N SER A 25 12.06 0.97 -5.45
CA SER A 25 12.24 2.18 -4.66
C SER A 25 12.38 1.87 -3.18
N VAL A 26 13.09 2.75 -2.48
CA VAL A 26 13.23 2.75 -1.04
C VAL A 26 12.99 4.16 -0.54
N ASP A 27 12.15 4.31 0.48
CA ASP A 27 11.90 5.58 1.14
C ASP A 27 11.94 5.44 2.67
N MET A 28 12.33 6.54 3.31
CA MET A 28 12.31 6.72 4.75
C MET A 28 11.52 7.99 5.06
N THR A 29 10.65 7.92 6.05
CA THR A 29 9.91 9.07 6.59
C THR A 29 10.12 9.13 8.10
N GLN A 30 10.58 10.27 8.59
CA GLN A 30 10.64 10.57 10.03
C GLN A 30 9.44 11.46 10.38
N SER A 31 8.76 11.16 11.48
CA SER A 31 7.67 11.98 12.02
C SER A 31 8.02 12.50 13.42
N TRP A 32 7.56 13.71 13.74
CA TRP A 32 7.55 14.31 15.07
C TRP A 32 6.12 14.81 15.36
N ALA A 33 5.44 14.17 16.30
CA ALA A 33 4.03 14.41 16.60
C ALA A 33 3.86 14.75 18.09
N THR A 34 3.31 15.92 18.39
CA THR A 34 3.06 16.41 19.75
C THR A 34 1.60 16.22 20.09
N LEU A 35 1.32 15.33 21.05
CA LEU A 35 -0.02 15.01 21.53
C LEU A 35 -0.24 15.60 22.93
N PRO A 36 -1.44 16.12 23.24
CA PRO A 36 -1.71 16.81 24.50
C PRO A 36 -1.36 16.01 25.77
N GLU A 37 -1.58 14.68 25.77
CA GLU A 37 -1.38 13.83 26.95
C GLU A 37 -0.06 13.03 26.95
N GLN A 38 0.56 12.84 25.80
CA GLN A 38 1.71 11.94 25.63
C GLN A 38 3.02 12.67 25.30
N GLY A 39 2.96 13.99 25.13
CA GLY A 39 4.11 14.80 24.72
C GLY A 39 4.47 14.56 23.26
N THR A 40 5.74 14.79 22.91
CA THR A 40 6.24 14.64 21.55
C THR A 40 6.74 13.21 21.29
N LEU A 41 6.10 12.53 20.35
CA LEU A 41 6.49 11.23 19.83
C LEU A 41 7.28 11.40 18.53
N SER A 42 8.34 10.61 18.39
CA SER A 42 9.20 10.62 17.21
C SER A 42 9.52 9.20 16.79
N GLY A 43 9.42 8.92 15.50
CA GLY A 43 9.76 7.61 14.93
C GLY A 43 9.90 7.64 13.42
N GLY A 44 10.56 6.61 12.90
CA GLY A 44 10.80 6.39 11.48
C GLY A 44 9.87 5.34 10.86
N SER A 45 9.55 5.53 9.59
CA SER A 45 8.94 4.52 8.72
C SER A 45 9.82 4.31 7.51
N TYR A 46 10.05 3.05 7.17
CA TYR A 46 10.91 2.60 6.09
C TYR A 46 10.09 1.77 5.12
N ARG A 47 10.20 2.03 3.83
CA ARG A 47 9.43 1.34 2.81
C ARG A 47 10.32 0.91 1.67
N VAL A 48 10.07 -0.30 1.19
CA VAL A 48 10.66 -0.86 -0.03
C VAL A 48 9.51 -1.22 -0.96
N ASN A 49 9.59 -0.78 -2.20
CA ASN A 49 8.59 -1.09 -3.21
C ASN A 49 9.26 -1.68 -4.46
N TYR A 50 8.58 -2.62 -5.07
CA TYR A 50 8.94 -3.21 -6.34
C TYR A 50 7.72 -3.24 -7.26
N SER A 51 7.89 -2.93 -8.54
CA SER A 51 6.84 -3.00 -9.56
C SER A 51 7.40 -3.53 -10.86
N LYS A 52 6.66 -4.41 -11.55
CA LYS A 52 7.07 -4.91 -12.88
C LYS A 52 5.88 -5.05 -13.82
N ASN A 53 5.98 -4.38 -14.96
CA ASN A 53 5.02 -4.50 -16.05
C ASN A 53 5.53 -5.51 -17.08
N PHE A 54 4.71 -6.52 -17.39
CA PHE A 54 5.00 -7.55 -18.39
C PHE A 54 4.29 -7.19 -19.70
N GLN A 55 4.97 -6.41 -20.54
CA GLN A 55 4.40 -5.91 -21.78
C GLN A 55 4.03 -7.05 -22.76
N GLU A 56 4.82 -8.13 -22.80
CA GLU A 56 4.63 -9.27 -23.72
C GLU A 56 3.31 -10.02 -23.50
N THR A 57 2.79 -10.02 -22.27
CA THR A 57 1.54 -10.73 -21.92
C THR A 57 0.39 -9.77 -21.62
N GLY A 58 0.57 -8.46 -21.85
CA GLY A 58 -0.39 -7.44 -21.45
C GLY A 58 -0.66 -7.41 -19.93
N SER A 59 0.24 -7.99 -19.13
CA SER A 59 0.01 -8.29 -17.72
C SER A 59 0.93 -7.50 -16.81
N GLN A 60 0.51 -7.28 -15.58
CA GLN A 60 1.18 -6.37 -14.65
C GLN A 60 1.30 -7.04 -13.27
N VAL A 61 2.52 -7.36 -12.85
CA VAL A 61 2.80 -7.47 -11.42
C VAL A 61 2.86 -6.04 -10.90
N THR A 62 1.69 -5.53 -10.54
CA THR A 62 1.49 -4.11 -10.32
C THR A 62 2.38 -3.60 -9.20
N PHE A 63 2.49 -4.34 -8.08
CA PHE A 63 3.16 -3.81 -6.89
C PHE A 63 3.42 -4.88 -5.83
N ALA A 64 4.66 -4.95 -5.33
CA ALA A 64 5.01 -5.60 -4.08
C ALA A 64 5.66 -4.56 -3.15
N GLY A 65 5.08 -4.37 -1.96
CA GLY A 65 5.52 -3.36 -1.01
C GLY A 65 5.75 -3.96 0.37
N TYR A 66 6.80 -3.53 1.02
CA TYR A 66 7.06 -3.78 2.44
C TYR A 66 7.28 -2.46 3.15
N ARG A 67 6.61 -2.25 4.29
CA ARG A 67 6.80 -1.11 5.17
C ARG A 67 7.02 -1.58 6.59
N PHE A 68 8.06 -1.06 7.22
CA PHE A 68 8.26 -1.13 8.67
C PHE A 68 8.08 0.25 9.28
N SER A 69 7.44 0.34 10.44
CA SER A 69 7.27 1.57 11.18
C SER A 69 7.64 1.36 12.65
N GLU A 70 8.49 2.24 13.17
CA GLU A 70 8.83 2.27 14.59
C GLU A 70 7.59 2.57 15.44
N ARG A 71 7.59 2.14 16.70
CA ARG A 71 6.42 2.24 17.58
C ARG A 71 5.87 3.67 17.73
N ASN A 72 6.77 4.65 17.70
CA ASN A 72 6.43 6.06 17.87
C ASN A 72 6.27 6.81 16.52
N PHE A 73 6.42 6.12 15.39
CA PHE A 73 6.12 6.70 14.09
C PHE A 73 4.61 6.93 13.98
N MET A 74 4.24 8.05 13.39
CA MET A 74 2.87 8.43 13.21
C MET A 74 2.72 9.11 11.85
N SER A 75 1.82 8.60 11.01
CA SER A 75 1.36 9.34 9.84
C SER A 75 0.44 10.49 10.26
N MET A 76 0.26 11.48 9.40
CA MET A 76 -0.65 12.59 9.67
C MET A 76 -2.08 12.12 9.99
N SER A 77 -2.55 11.08 9.30
CA SER A 77 -3.87 10.50 9.56
C SER A 77 -3.96 9.88 10.96
N GLU A 78 -2.94 9.13 11.38
CA GLU A 78 -2.87 8.57 12.73
C GLU A 78 -2.75 9.67 13.80
N TYR A 79 -2.04 10.77 13.51
CA TYR A 79 -1.96 11.92 14.40
C TYR A 79 -3.30 12.61 14.59
N LEU A 80 -4.04 12.86 13.50
CA LEU A 80 -5.36 13.47 13.56
C LEU A 80 -6.36 12.56 14.31
N ASP A 81 -6.30 11.24 14.08
CA ASP A 81 -7.14 10.29 14.80
C ASP A 81 -6.80 10.25 16.29
N ALA A 82 -5.51 10.19 16.66
CA ALA A 82 -5.08 10.22 18.06
C ALA A 82 -5.49 11.53 18.76
N ARG A 83 -5.33 12.67 18.07
CA ARG A 83 -5.63 13.99 18.64
C ARG A 83 -7.11 14.27 18.81
N TYR A 84 -7.94 13.90 17.83
CA TYR A 84 -9.35 14.33 17.77
C TYR A 84 -10.36 13.23 18.05
N ARG A 85 -9.96 11.95 17.97
CA ARG A 85 -10.87 10.81 18.15
C ARG A 85 -10.52 9.94 19.34
N ASN A 86 -9.52 10.35 20.14
CA ASN A 86 -9.02 9.60 21.29
C ASN A 86 -8.72 8.13 20.97
N ASN A 87 -8.26 7.89 19.74
CA ASN A 87 -7.85 6.57 19.26
C ASN A 87 -6.45 6.24 19.76
N ASP A 88 -6.12 4.95 19.76
CA ASP A 88 -4.78 4.48 20.09
C ASP A 88 -3.72 5.12 19.19
N VAL A 89 -2.56 5.34 19.80
CA VAL A 89 -1.44 6.10 19.25
C VAL A 89 -0.59 5.21 18.37
N GLY A 90 -0.51 5.55 17.09
CA GLY A 90 0.34 4.82 16.15
C GLY A 90 0.02 3.33 16.18
N GLY A 91 1.06 2.50 16.12
CA GLY A 91 0.91 1.07 16.37
C GLY A 91 1.04 0.19 15.14
N ASN A 92 1.08 0.75 13.92
CA ASN A 92 1.51 -0.02 12.75
C ASN A 92 2.96 -0.46 12.91
N LYS A 93 3.24 -1.76 12.73
CA LYS A 93 4.58 -2.33 12.84
C LYS A 93 5.12 -2.72 11.47
N GLU A 94 4.50 -3.72 10.84
CA GLU A 94 4.88 -4.19 9.50
C GLU A 94 3.67 -4.21 8.59
N MET A 95 3.86 -3.88 7.31
CA MET A 95 2.84 -4.00 6.28
C MET A 95 3.47 -4.58 5.02
N TYR A 96 2.92 -5.71 4.57
CA TYR A 96 3.27 -6.34 3.30
C TYR A 96 2.07 -6.20 2.38
N THR A 97 2.29 -5.77 1.14
CA THR A 97 1.23 -5.69 0.13
C THR A 97 1.71 -6.32 -1.16
N ILE A 98 0.87 -7.16 -1.75
CA ILE A 98 1.10 -7.77 -3.06
C ILE A 98 -0.14 -7.50 -3.91
N SER A 99 0.06 -6.93 -5.09
CA SER A 99 -0.98 -6.68 -6.08
C SER A 99 -0.54 -7.29 -7.41
N PHE A 100 -1.37 -8.19 -7.93
CA PHE A 100 -1.15 -8.89 -9.19
C PHE A 100 -2.38 -8.76 -10.08
N ASN A 101 -2.15 -8.36 -11.33
CA ASN A 101 -3.19 -8.28 -12.34
C ASN A 101 -2.67 -8.87 -13.65
N GLN A 102 -3.32 -9.94 -14.12
CA GLN A 102 -2.92 -10.65 -15.32
C GLN A 102 -4.09 -10.73 -16.28
N GLN A 103 -3.84 -10.36 -17.53
CA GLN A 103 -4.79 -10.52 -18.62
C GLN A 103 -4.26 -11.61 -19.55
N PHE A 104 -5.03 -12.69 -19.69
CA PHE A 104 -4.75 -13.77 -20.63
C PHE A 104 -5.61 -13.53 -21.88
N GLN A 105 -5.07 -12.72 -22.81
CA GLN A 105 -5.80 -12.29 -24.01
C GLN A 105 -6.29 -13.49 -24.83
N ASP A 106 -5.44 -14.50 -25.04
CA ASP A 106 -5.77 -15.71 -25.81
C ASP A 106 -6.93 -16.52 -25.22
N LEU A 107 -7.17 -16.41 -23.91
CA LEU A 107 -8.23 -17.13 -23.19
C LEU A 107 -9.45 -16.26 -22.91
N GLY A 108 -9.39 -14.97 -23.25
CA GLY A 108 -10.38 -13.96 -22.86
C GLY A 108 -10.55 -13.87 -21.34
N LEU A 109 -9.50 -14.15 -20.56
CA LEU A 109 -9.56 -14.27 -19.10
C LEU A 109 -8.77 -13.12 -18.46
N SER A 110 -9.25 -12.58 -17.34
CA SER A 110 -8.46 -11.73 -16.45
C SER A 110 -8.49 -12.26 -15.03
N ALA A 111 -7.36 -12.11 -14.35
CA ALA A 111 -7.15 -12.52 -12.97
C ALA A 111 -6.59 -11.35 -12.17
N TYR A 112 -7.17 -11.13 -11.00
CA TYR A 112 -6.76 -10.09 -10.07
C TYR A 112 -6.59 -10.70 -8.69
N LEU A 113 -5.46 -10.39 -8.06
CA LEU A 113 -5.14 -10.74 -6.70
C LEU A 113 -4.63 -9.49 -5.98
N ASN A 114 -5.16 -9.24 -4.79
CA ASN A 114 -4.59 -8.33 -3.82
C ASN A 114 -4.44 -9.05 -2.49
N TYR A 115 -3.29 -8.90 -1.87
CA TYR A 115 -3.00 -9.43 -0.55
C TYR A 115 -2.32 -8.35 0.29
N SER A 116 -2.75 -8.18 1.54
CA SER A 116 -2.08 -7.33 2.51
C SER A 116 -2.02 -7.99 3.87
N HIS A 117 -0.82 -8.10 4.45
CA HIS A 117 -0.58 -8.51 5.82
C HIS A 117 -0.11 -7.30 6.63
N GLN A 118 -0.76 -7.01 7.75
CA GLN A 118 -0.42 -5.89 8.60
C GLN A 118 -0.28 -6.34 10.05
N THR A 119 0.86 -6.05 10.67
CA THR A 119 1.12 -6.29 12.08
C THR A 119 1.11 -4.98 12.85
N TYR A 120 0.92 -5.10 14.16
CA TYR A 120 0.88 -3.97 15.06
C TYR A 120 1.73 -4.22 16.31
N TRP A 121 2.11 -3.14 16.99
CA TRP A 121 2.91 -3.22 18.22
C TRP A 121 2.12 -3.69 19.45
N ASP A 122 0.81 -3.45 19.45
CA ASP A 122 -0.08 -3.54 20.61
C ASP A 122 -1.36 -4.35 20.33
N ARG A 123 -1.57 -4.81 19.10
CA ARG A 123 -2.72 -5.63 18.70
C ARG A 123 -2.35 -6.73 17.71
N SER A 124 -3.25 -7.69 17.56
CA SER A 124 -3.08 -8.82 16.66
C SER A 124 -2.95 -8.39 15.20
N ALA A 125 -2.18 -9.17 14.44
CA ALA A 125 -2.04 -8.97 13.00
C ALA A 125 -3.38 -9.10 12.27
N ASN A 126 -3.46 -8.49 11.10
CA ASN A 126 -4.63 -8.50 10.24
C ASN A 126 -4.23 -8.81 8.79
N ASP A 127 -4.90 -9.79 8.20
CA ASP A 127 -4.73 -10.24 6.83
C ASP A 127 -5.94 -9.86 5.98
N ARG A 128 -5.68 -9.37 4.76
CA ARG A 128 -6.73 -9.11 3.77
C ARG A 128 -6.30 -9.70 2.44
N TYR A 129 -7.23 -10.38 1.78
CA TYR A 129 -7.03 -10.92 0.46
C TYR A 129 -8.27 -10.66 -0.39
N ASN A 130 -8.05 -10.33 -1.66
CA ASN A 130 -9.09 -10.16 -2.65
C ASN A 130 -8.65 -10.90 -3.92
N LEU A 131 -9.51 -11.78 -4.42
CA LEU A 131 -9.29 -12.61 -5.58
C LEU A 131 -10.48 -12.45 -6.52
N ALA A 132 -10.21 -12.13 -7.79
CA ALA A 132 -11.21 -12.07 -8.83
C ALA A 132 -10.70 -12.75 -10.10
N LEU A 133 -11.56 -13.54 -10.73
CA LEU A 133 -11.36 -14.14 -12.03
C LEU A 133 -12.55 -13.77 -12.90
N SER A 134 -12.30 -13.24 -14.10
CA SER A 134 -13.37 -12.95 -15.06
C SER A 134 -13.01 -13.46 -16.44
N ARG A 135 -14.00 -13.96 -17.17
CA ARG A 135 -13.85 -14.47 -18.53
C ARG A 135 -14.87 -13.82 -19.44
N TYR A 136 -14.41 -13.27 -20.55
CA TYR A 136 -15.27 -12.75 -21.60
C TYR A 136 -15.77 -13.91 -22.46
N PHE A 137 -17.08 -13.98 -22.63
CA PHE A 137 -17.73 -14.89 -23.57
C PHE A 137 -18.46 -14.04 -24.60
N ASP A 138 -18.09 -14.20 -25.87
CA ASP A 138 -18.85 -13.62 -26.98
C ASP A 138 -19.94 -14.63 -27.37
N ILE A 139 -21.17 -14.36 -26.95
CA ILE A 139 -22.34 -15.07 -27.48
C ILE A 139 -22.66 -14.41 -28.82
N GLY A 140 -22.14 -15.02 -29.88
CA GLY A 140 -22.15 -14.50 -31.24
C GLY A 140 -23.51 -13.97 -31.70
N LYS A 141 -23.43 -12.93 -32.53
CA LYS A 141 -24.52 -12.22 -33.22
C LYS A 141 -25.78 -13.08 -33.40
N VAL A 142 -26.83 -12.76 -32.63
CA VAL A 142 -28.20 -13.15 -32.98
C VAL A 142 -28.54 -12.44 -34.29
N LYS A 143 -28.34 -13.11 -35.42
CA LYS A 143 -28.99 -12.74 -36.68
C LYS A 143 -30.47 -13.07 -36.51
N MET A 144 -31.29 -12.08 -36.15
CA MET A 144 -32.70 -12.14 -36.50
C MET A 144 -32.82 -11.77 -37.98
N SER A 145 -33.08 -12.75 -38.82
CA SER A 145 -33.68 -12.52 -40.13
C SER A 145 -35.19 -12.47 -39.93
N VAL A 146 -35.78 -11.30 -40.24
CA VAL A 146 -37.23 -11.11 -40.41
C VAL A 146 -37.63 -11.62 -41.80
#